data_AF-A0A7A6R3W1-F1
#
_entry.id   AF-A0A7A6R3W1-F1
#
_cell.length_a   1.000
_cell.length_b   1.000
_cell.length_c   1.000
_cell.angle_alpha   90.00
_cell.angle_beta   90.00
_cell.angle_gamma   90.00
#
_symmetry.space_group_name_H-M   'P 1'
#
loop_
_entity.id
_entity.type
_entity.pdbx_description
1 polymer ?
#
loop_
_entity_poly.entity_id
_entity_poly.type
_entity_poly.pdbx_seq_one_letter_code
_entity_poly.pdbx_strand_id
1 'polypeptide(L)'
;MYFSGEPAQIAEIKRLASGAVTPLYRRATNEGIQLFLAGSAGLLQTTEDVRFEPCPGLTAAGRGVVSPENIAFTRWLTHLQDGVLLDEQNCLMLHEL
;
A
#
# COMPACT_ATOMS: atom_id res chain seq x y z
N MET A 1 1.50 2.97 31.28
CA MET A 1 2.27 4.02 30.58
C MET A 1 1.70 5.38 31.01
N TYR A 2 2.52 6.35 31.39
CA TYR A 2 2.09 7.69 31.79
C TYR A 2 2.53 8.69 30.71
N PHE A 3 1.61 9.54 30.26
CA PHE A 3 1.86 10.57 29.25
C PHE A 3 1.51 11.94 29.81
N SER A 4 2.35 12.94 29.55
CA SER A 4 2.14 14.35 29.89
C SER A 4 2.25 15.21 28.64
N GLY A 5 1.40 16.23 28.50
CA GLY A 5 1.33 17.09 27.32
C GLY A 5 -0.03 17.78 27.23
N GLU A 6 -0.29 18.43 26.09
CA GLU A 6 -1.58 19.10 25.84
C GLU A 6 -2.74 18.09 25.90
N PRO A 7 -3.89 18.43 26.52
CA PRO A 7 -5.02 17.51 26.67
C PRO A 7 -5.50 16.91 25.35
N ALA A 8 -5.46 17.69 24.25
CA ALA A 8 -5.83 17.22 22.91
C ALA A 8 -4.91 16.11 22.40
N GLN A 9 -3.58 16.27 22.57
CA GLN A 9 -2.60 15.27 22.15
C GLN A 9 -2.70 13.98 23.00
N ILE A 10 -2.92 14.13 24.31
CA ILE A 10 -3.15 12.98 25.20
C ILE A 10 -4.42 12.23 24.79
N ALA A 11 -5.49 12.94 24.40
CA ALA A 11 -6.72 12.32 23.93
C ALA A 11 -6.49 11.52 22.63
N GLU A 12 -5.69 12.05 21.70
CA GLU A 12 -5.35 11.37 20.45
C GLU A 12 -4.52 10.10 20.67
N ILE A 13 -3.51 10.15 21.54
CA ILE A 13 -2.72 8.96 21.94
C ILE A 13 -3.63 7.89 22.56
N LYS A 14 -4.57 8.29 23.43
CA LYS A 14 -5.53 7.35 24.03
C LYS A 14 -6.47 6.74 22.99
N ARG A 15 -6.91 7.51 22.00
CA ARG A 15 -7.71 6.99 20.88
C ARG A 15 -6.92 5.98 20.05
N LEU A 16 -5.66 6.24 19.76
CA LEU A 16 -4.78 5.28 19.08
C LEU A 16 -4.60 4.00 19.92
N ALA A 17 -4.26 4.13 21.21
CA ALA A 17 -4.01 3.01 22.10
C ALA A 17 -5.25 2.12 22.34
N SER A 18 -6.44 2.70 22.27
CA SER A 18 -7.72 1.96 22.37
C SER A 18 -8.18 1.36 21.04
N GLY A 19 -7.46 1.60 19.93
CA GLY A 19 -7.88 1.18 18.59
C GLY A 19 -9.06 1.98 18.02
N ALA A 20 -9.40 3.12 18.60
CA ALA A 20 -10.47 4.02 18.14
C ALA A 20 -10.08 4.87 16.91
N VAL A 21 -8.88 4.64 16.36
CA VAL A 21 -8.40 5.20 15.10
C VAL A 21 -7.82 4.04 14.29
N THR A 22 -8.21 3.93 13.02
CA THR A 22 -7.57 3.04 12.07
C THR A 22 -6.42 3.81 11.41
N PRO A 23 -5.16 3.43 11.64
CA PRO A 23 -4.03 4.11 11.01
C PRO A 23 -4.06 3.91 9.48
N LEU A 24 -3.72 4.94 8.72
CA LEU A 24 -3.72 4.89 7.26
C LEU A 24 -2.77 3.82 6.71
N TYR A 25 -1.61 3.62 7.34
CA TYR A 25 -0.67 2.56 6.94
C TYR A 25 -1.31 1.18 6.97
N ARG A 26 -2.21 0.90 7.91
CA ARG A 26 -2.87 -0.41 8.01
C ARG A 26 -3.77 -0.66 6.81
N ARG A 27 -4.48 0.39 6.36
CA ARG A 27 -5.29 0.34 5.15
C ARG A 27 -4.41 0.10 3.92
N ALA A 28 -3.36 0.92 3.75
CA ALA A 28 -2.44 0.80 2.63
C ALA A 28 -1.77 -0.59 2.57
N THR A 29 -1.39 -1.18 3.71
CA THR A 29 -0.89 -2.56 3.76
C THR A 29 -1.92 -3.57 3.29
N ASN A 30 -3.19 -3.47 3.74
CA ASN A 30 -4.23 -4.40 3.35
C ASN A 30 -4.56 -4.33 1.85
N GLU A 31 -4.66 -3.12 1.30
CA GLU A 31 -4.86 -2.88 -0.14
C GLU A 31 -3.65 -3.43 -0.93
N GLY A 32 -2.43 -3.17 -0.46
CA GLY A 32 -1.21 -3.73 -1.04
C GLY A 32 -1.17 -5.27 -1.03
N ILE A 33 -1.65 -5.92 0.03
CA ILE A 33 -1.77 -7.40 0.07
C ILE A 33 -2.74 -7.88 -1.02
N GLN A 34 -3.87 -7.20 -1.21
CA GLN A 34 -4.84 -7.58 -2.24
C GLN A 34 -4.24 -7.43 -3.65
N LEU A 35 -3.56 -6.31 -3.92
CA LEU A 35 -2.86 -6.09 -5.19
C LEU A 35 -1.76 -7.12 -5.43
N PHE A 36 -0.99 -7.46 -4.40
CA PHE A 36 0.05 -8.50 -4.47
C PHE A 36 -0.54 -9.86 -4.85
N LEU A 37 -1.64 -10.25 -4.22
CA LEU A 37 -2.32 -11.51 -4.51
C LEU A 37 -2.94 -11.52 -5.91
N ALA A 38 -3.57 -10.42 -6.33
CA ALA A 38 -4.16 -10.29 -7.66
C ALA A 38 -3.09 -10.34 -8.77
N GLY A 39 -1.95 -9.68 -8.57
CA GLY A 39 -0.80 -9.76 -9.48
C GLY A 39 -0.20 -11.17 -9.54
N SER A 40 0.00 -11.81 -8.38
CA SER A 40 0.51 -13.18 -8.30
C SER A 40 -0.42 -14.22 -8.95
N ALA A 41 -1.73 -13.97 -8.92
CA ALA A 41 -2.74 -14.78 -9.61
C ALA A 41 -2.85 -14.47 -11.12
N GLY A 42 -2.14 -13.45 -11.61
CA GLY A 42 -2.21 -12.98 -12.99
C GLY A 42 -3.52 -12.27 -13.35
N LEU A 43 -4.30 -11.83 -12.36
CA LEU A 43 -5.52 -11.03 -12.57
C LEU A 43 -5.19 -9.58 -12.91
N LEU A 44 -4.10 -9.07 -12.33
CA LEU A 44 -3.48 -7.80 -12.68
C LEU A 44 -2.12 -8.09 -13.30
N GLN A 45 -1.75 -7.32 -14.32
CA GLN A 45 -0.47 -7.46 -15.00
C GLN A 45 0.18 -6.08 -15.14
N THR A 46 1.52 -6.05 -15.25
CA THR A 46 2.21 -4.78 -15.47
C THR A 46 1.97 -4.28 -16.89
N THR A 47 1.85 -2.96 -17.07
CA THR A 47 1.76 -2.34 -18.41
C THR A 47 3.13 -2.05 -19.02
N GLU A 48 4.17 -2.17 -18.20
CA GLU A 48 5.59 -1.94 -18.52
C GLU A 48 6.40 -3.20 -18.18
N ASP A 49 7.60 -3.32 -18.74
CA ASP A 49 8.51 -4.45 -18.49
C ASP A 49 9.21 -4.31 -17.12
N VAL A 50 8.40 -4.37 -16.07
CA VAL A 50 8.81 -4.25 -14.68
C VAL A 50 8.92 -5.65 -14.07
N ARG A 51 10.03 -5.91 -13.36
CA ARG A 51 10.26 -7.17 -12.64
C ARG A 51 10.31 -6.90 -11.14
N PHE A 52 9.78 -7.83 -10.36
CA PHE A 52 9.89 -7.80 -8.92
C PHE A 52 10.78 -8.93 -8.41
N GLU A 53 12.08 -8.67 -8.31
CA GLU A 53 13.08 -9.69 -7.91
C GLU A 53 12.78 -10.40 -6.59
N PRO A 54 12.26 -9.74 -5.52
CA PRO A 54 11.94 -10.44 -4.27
C PRO A 54 10.84 -11.50 -4.42
N CYS A 55 9.96 -11.37 -5.42
CA CYS A 55 8.94 -12.35 -5.73
C CYS A 55 8.62 -12.34 -7.24
N PRO A 56 9.37 -13.10 -8.07
CA PRO A 56 9.17 -13.10 -9.52
C PRO A 56 7.76 -13.56 -9.94
N GLY A 57 7.10 -14.35 -9.09
CA GLY A 57 5.71 -14.79 -9.29
C GLY A 57 4.71 -13.64 -9.40
N LEU A 58 5.00 -12.49 -8.80
CA LEU A 58 4.14 -11.31 -8.84
C LEU A 58 3.99 -10.73 -10.25
N THR A 59 5.01 -10.88 -11.10
CA THR A 59 5.05 -10.35 -12.47
C THR A 59 5.11 -11.49 -13.51
N ALA A 60 4.85 -12.73 -13.12
CA ALA A 60 5.01 -13.90 -13.98
C ALA A 60 4.01 -13.96 -15.14
N ALA A 61 2.85 -13.29 -15.01
CA ALA A 61 1.87 -13.15 -16.08
C ALA A 61 2.37 -12.29 -17.25
N GLY A 62 3.49 -11.58 -17.08
CA GLY A 62 4.08 -10.71 -18.09
C GLY A 62 3.29 -9.42 -18.27
N ARG A 63 3.44 -8.81 -19.45
CA ARG A 63 2.83 -7.52 -19.77
C ARG A 63 1.37 -7.67 -20.18
N GLY A 64 0.48 -6.95 -19.51
CA GLY A 64 -0.95 -6.92 -19.81
C GLY A 64 -1.38 -5.80 -20.76
N VAL A 65 -2.69 -5.73 -20.99
CA VAL A 65 -3.32 -4.61 -21.70
C VAL A 65 -3.21 -3.32 -20.89
N VAL A 66 -3.18 -2.18 -21.58
CA VAL A 66 -3.18 -0.85 -20.96
C VAL A 66 -4.60 -0.50 -20.51
N SER A 67 -5.00 -1.04 -19.36
CA SER A 67 -6.26 -0.70 -18.68
C SER A 67 -5.97 0.14 -17.42
N PRO A 68 -6.96 0.89 -16.90
CA PRO A 68 -6.80 1.64 -15.66
C PRO A 68 -6.28 0.79 -14.49
N GLU A 69 -6.77 -0.44 -14.35
CA GLU A 69 -6.41 -1.37 -13.28
C GLU A 69 -4.95 -1.84 -13.39
N ASN A 70 -4.50 -2.18 -14.59
CA ASN A 70 -3.11 -2.58 -14.82
C ASN A 70 -2.14 -1.39 -14.68
N ILE A 71 -2.57 -0.17 -15.01
CA ILE A 71 -1.80 1.05 -14.77
C ILE A 71 -1.65 1.29 -13.26
N ALA A 72 -2.74 1.21 -12.51
CA ALA A 72 -2.75 1.35 -11.05
C ALA A 72 -1.82 0.31 -10.40
N PHE A 73 -1.95 -0.95 -10.81
CA PHE A 73 -1.08 -2.03 -10.35
C PHE A 73 0.40 -1.77 -10.65
N THR A 74 0.72 -1.31 -11.86
CA THR A 74 2.11 -1.00 -12.25
C THR A 74 2.68 0.12 -11.37
N ARG A 75 1.92 1.18 -11.14
CA ARG A 75 2.35 2.29 -10.26
C ARG A 75 2.54 1.84 -8.82
N TRP A 76 1.60 1.07 -8.29
CA TRP A 76 1.71 0.49 -6.95
C TRP A 76 2.96 -0.39 -6.83
N LEU A 77 3.25 -1.22 -7.85
CA LEU A 77 4.41 -2.09 -7.87
C LEU A 77 5.73 -1.29 -7.88
N THR A 78 5.79 -0.17 -8.61
CA THR A 78 6.93 0.75 -8.57
C THR A 78 7.14 1.31 -7.17
N HIS A 79 6.08 1.77 -6.50
CA HIS A 79 6.18 2.25 -5.12
C HIS A 79 6.64 1.15 -4.13
N LEU A 80 6.18 -0.09 -4.34
CA LEU A 80 6.63 -1.23 -3.54
C LEU A 80 8.13 -1.50 -3.75
N GLN A 81 8.64 -1.39 -4.99
CA GLN A 81 10.05 -1.56 -5.31
C GLN A 81 10.93 -0.45 -4.74
N ASP A 82 10.47 0.79 -4.80
CA ASP A 82 11.16 1.94 -4.27
C ASP A 82 11.19 1.96 -2.73
N GLY A 83 10.40 1.09 -2.08
CA GLY A 83 10.35 1.00 -0.62
C GLY A 83 9.79 2.25 0.03
N VAL A 84 8.77 2.87 -0.59
CA VAL A 84 8.20 4.12 -0.09
C VAL A 84 7.71 3.98 1.36
N LEU A 85 7.96 5.01 2.17
CA LEU A 85 7.51 5.03 3.56
C LEU A 85 5.98 5.16 3.62
N LEU A 86 5.34 4.38 4.49
CA LEU A 86 3.90 4.47 4.75
C LEU A 86 3.58 5.62 5.73
N ASP A 87 3.98 6.83 5.37
CA ASP A 87 3.49 8.05 6.00
C ASP A 87 2.07 8.42 5.53
N GLU A 88 1.47 9.43 6.14
CA GLU A 88 0.10 9.85 5.82
C GLU A 88 -0.09 10.21 4.34
N GLN A 89 0.85 10.95 3.75
CA GLN A 89 0.76 11.40 2.37
C GLN A 89 0.83 10.22 1.40
N ASN A 90 1.80 9.33 1.59
CA ASN A 90 1.96 8.17 0.72
C ASN A 90 0.81 7.18 0.90
N CYS A 91 0.27 7.02 2.11
CA CYS A 91 -0.90 6.17 2.31
C CYS A 91 -2.14 6.70 1.58
N LEU A 92 -2.35 8.02 1.56
CA LEU A 92 -3.44 8.63 0.79
C LEU A 92 -3.20 8.49 -0.71
N MET A 93 -1.98 8.74 -1.18
CA MET A 93 -1.64 8.61 -2.59
C MET A 93 -1.79 7.16 -3.09
N LEU A 94 -1.32 6.17 -2.33
CA LEU A 94 -1.45 4.75 -2.68
C LEU A 94 -2.92 4.30 -2.76
N HIS A 95 -3.80 4.93 -1.99
CA HIS A 95 -5.23 4.63 -2.01
C HIS A 95 -5.93 5.13 -3.29
N GLU A 96 -5.44 6.22 -3.87
CA GLU A 96 -6.05 6.88 -5.04
C GLU A 96 -5.52 6.34 -6.39
N LEU A 97 -4.64 5.33 -6.37
CA LEU A 97 -4.10 4.69 -7.57
C LEU A 97 -5.16 3.92 -8.34
#